data_AF-A0A7I7YJ71-F1
#
_entry.id   AF-A0A7I7YJ71-F1
#
_cell.length_a   1.000
_cell.length_b   1.000
_cell.length_c   1.000
_cell.angle_alpha   90.00
_cell.angle_beta   90.00
_cell.angle_gamma   90.00
#
_symmetry.space_group_name_H-M   'P 1'
#
loop_
_entity.id
_entity.type
_entity.pdbx_description
1 polymer ?
#
loop_
_entity_poly.entity_id
_entity_poly.type
_entity_poly.pdbx_seq_one_letter_code
_entity_poly.pdbx_strand_id
1 'polypeptide(L)'
;MSPSITAPPAASPAPQAVAPTPAPPDPCAVNLTSPTIAKVVSELPRDPRSQQPWNPEPLAGNYNECAQLSAVIIKASSNADHATTRAVLFHLGQFIPQGVPDTYGFNGIDAAQTNGDTVALTYPSGINGLNTDVRFHWNGNAVELIGNAPGH
;
A
#
# COMPACT_ATOMS: atom_id res chain seq x y z
N MET A 1 -56.37 -62.18 -11.37
CA MET A 1 -55.12 -62.95 -11.21
C MET A 1 -54.03 -62.24 -12.02
N SER A 2 -52.99 -61.76 -11.33
CA SER A 2 -51.68 -61.21 -11.76
C SER A 2 -51.58 -60.00 -12.73
N PRO A 3 -50.45 -59.22 -12.72
CA PRO A 3 -49.36 -59.12 -11.72
C PRO A 3 -49.05 -57.68 -11.25
N SER A 4 -48.46 -57.54 -10.06
CA SER A 4 -47.77 -56.32 -9.62
C SER A 4 -46.33 -56.32 -10.15
N ILE A 5 -45.90 -55.22 -10.77
CA ILE A 5 -44.53 -55.00 -11.26
C ILE A 5 -43.73 -54.27 -10.17
N THR A 6 -42.66 -54.89 -9.69
CA THR A 6 -41.67 -54.27 -8.81
C THR A 6 -40.59 -53.59 -9.66
N ALA A 7 -40.38 -52.28 -9.44
CA ALA A 7 -39.28 -51.51 -10.05
C ALA A 7 -37.99 -51.62 -9.20
N PRO A 8 -36.79 -51.54 -9.81
CA PRO A 8 -35.51 -51.62 -9.11
C PRO A 8 -35.20 -50.35 -8.28
N PRO A 9 -34.37 -50.46 -7.23
CA PRO A 9 -34.01 -49.30 -6.40
C PRO A 9 -33.07 -48.34 -7.14
N ALA A 10 -33.32 -47.04 -7.00
CA ALA A 10 -32.50 -45.97 -7.56
C ALA A 10 -31.13 -45.88 -6.88
N ALA A 11 -30.07 -45.74 -7.67
CA ALA A 11 -28.70 -45.57 -7.17
C ALA A 11 -28.52 -44.21 -6.47
N SER A 12 -27.86 -44.22 -5.31
CA SER A 12 -27.58 -43.01 -4.52
C SER A 12 -26.48 -42.15 -5.19
N PRO A 13 -26.55 -40.80 -5.12
CA PRO A 13 -25.53 -39.94 -5.69
C PRO A 13 -24.22 -40.03 -4.90
N ALA A 14 -23.08 -40.04 -5.60
CA ALA A 14 -21.75 -40.00 -4.99
C ALA A 14 -21.50 -38.64 -4.29
N PRO A 15 -20.73 -38.60 -3.19
CA PRO A 15 -20.39 -37.34 -2.51
C PRO A 15 -19.56 -36.45 -3.45
N GLN A 16 -20.01 -35.22 -3.68
CA GLN A 16 -19.25 -34.21 -4.41
C GLN A 16 -18.09 -33.74 -3.53
N ALA A 17 -16.86 -33.81 -4.06
CA ALA A 17 -15.68 -33.24 -3.40
C ALA A 17 -15.82 -31.71 -3.35
N VAL A 18 -15.79 -31.15 -2.14
CA VAL A 18 -15.83 -29.71 -1.90
C VAL A 18 -14.50 -29.11 -2.35
N ALA A 19 -14.53 -28.19 -3.31
CA ALA A 19 -13.34 -27.44 -3.71
C ALA A 19 -12.82 -26.61 -2.52
N PRO A 20 -11.49 -26.50 -2.31
CA PRO A 20 -10.94 -25.72 -1.22
C PRO A 20 -11.27 -24.23 -1.41
N THR A 21 -11.86 -23.62 -0.38
CA THR A 21 -12.08 -22.17 -0.32
C THR A 21 -10.73 -21.45 -0.22
N PRO A 22 -10.49 -20.35 -0.96
CA PRO A 22 -9.27 -19.57 -0.83
C PRO A 22 -9.07 -19.10 0.62
N ALA A 23 -7.84 -19.19 1.12
CA ALA A 23 -7.50 -18.67 2.43
C ALA A 23 -7.77 -17.15 2.49
N PRO A 24 -8.20 -16.61 3.65
CA PRO A 24 -8.34 -15.17 3.81
C PRO A 24 -7.01 -14.47 3.49
N PRO A 25 -7.05 -13.31 2.81
CA PRO A 25 -5.84 -12.53 2.56
C PRO A 25 -5.19 -12.17 3.89
N ASP A 26 -3.86 -12.22 3.93
CA ASP A 26 -3.08 -11.83 5.12
C ASP A 26 -3.27 -10.32 5.33
N PRO A 27 -3.86 -9.88 6.46
CA PRO A 27 -4.02 -8.46 6.77
C PRO A 27 -2.67 -7.74 6.81
N CYS A 28 -1.60 -8.43 7.15
CA CYS A 28 -0.26 -7.88 7.27
C CYS A 28 0.54 -7.92 5.97
N ALA A 29 -0.06 -8.28 4.85
CA ALA A 29 0.58 -8.18 3.55
C ALA A 29 0.58 -6.72 3.06
N VAL A 30 1.60 -6.36 2.28
CA VAL A 30 1.63 -5.05 1.62
C VAL A 30 0.45 -4.95 0.65
N ASN A 31 -0.39 -3.94 0.81
CA ASN A 31 -1.58 -3.75 -0.02
C ASN A 31 -1.75 -2.28 -0.44
N LEU A 32 -1.23 -1.94 -1.61
CA LEU A 32 -1.38 -0.60 -2.20
C LEU A 32 -2.77 -0.32 -2.76
N THR A 33 -3.65 -1.33 -2.83
CA THR A 33 -5.04 -1.18 -3.24
C THR A 33 -6.00 -1.05 -2.05
N SER A 34 -5.47 -0.89 -0.83
CA SER A 34 -6.28 -0.74 0.38
C SER A 34 -7.22 0.47 0.27
N PRO A 35 -8.52 0.33 0.56
CA PRO A 35 -9.48 1.43 0.54
C PRO A 35 -9.12 2.52 1.58
N THR A 36 -8.36 2.17 2.62
CA THR A 36 -7.84 3.13 3.61
C THR A 36 -6.95 4.18 2.95
N ILE A 37 -6.13 3.78 1.97
CA ILE A 37 -5.27 4.71 1.22
C ILE A 37 -6.15 5.71 0.47
N ALA A 38 -7.10 5.22 -0.33
CA ALA A 38 -7.98 6.08 -1.13
C ALA A 38 -8.79 7.06 -0.25
N LYS A 39 -9.27 6.61 0.91
CA LYS A 39 -9.98 7.46 1.87
C LYS A 39 -9.08 8.58 2.39
N VAL A 40 -7.91 8.23 2.93
CA VAL A 40 -6.96 9.20 3.48
C VAL A 40 -6.54 10.21 2.41
N VAL A 41 -6.21 9.74 1.20
CA VAL A 41 -5.81 10.61 0.09
C VAL A 41 -6.92 11.59 -0.31
N SER A 42 -8.19 11.16 -0.24
CA SER A 42 -9.34 12.03 -0.52
C SER A 42 -9.57 13.10 0.56
N GLU A 43 -9.15 12.83 1.80
CA GLU A 43 -9.25 13.76 2.94
C GLU A 43 -8.04 14.71 3.04
N LEU A 44 -6.96 14.44 2.30
CA LEU A 44 -5.78 15.32 2.30
C LEU A 44 -6.11 16.70 1.73
N PRO A 45 -5.50 17.77 2.28
CA PRO A 45 -5.49 19.07 1.64
C PRO A 45 -4.95 18.99 0.22
N ARG A 46 -5.54 19.79 -0.68
CA ARG A 46 -5.09 19.93 -2.07
C ARG A 46 -3.61 20.29 -2.13
N ASP A 47 -2.97 19.92 -3.24
CA ASP A 47 -1.57 20.27 -3.48
C ASP A 47 -1.38 21.79 -3.39
N PRO A 48 -0.53 22.33 -2.49
CA PRO A 48 -0.38 23.77 -2.32
C PRO A 48 0.13 24.47 -3.58
N ARG A 49 0.89 23.77 -4.44
CA ARG A 49 1.50 24.35 -5.66
C ARG A 49 0.51 24.45 -6.82
N SER A 50 -0.24 23.37 -7.07
CA SER A 50 -1.13 23.27 -8.23
C SER A 50 -2.62 23.41 -7.90
N GLN A 51 -2.99 23.37 -6.61
CA GLN A 51 -4.37 23.31 -6.10
C GLN A 51 -5.18 22.10 -6.60
N GLN A 52 -4.49 21.11 -7.18
CA GLN A 52 -5.11 19.88 -7.66
C GLN A 52 -5.39 18.92 -6.51
N PRO A 53 -6.44 18.09 -6.63
CA PRO A 53 -6.58 16.93 -5.76
C PRO A 53 -5.43 15.94 -6.01
N TRP A 54 -5.26 15.02 -5.06
CA TRP A 54 -4.32 13.93 -5.17
C TRP A 54 -4.94 12.71 -5.87
N ASN A 55 -4.13 11.94 -6.59
CA ASN A 55 -4.56 10.67 -7.16
C ASN A 55 -4.62 9.61 -6.04
N PRO A 56 -5.78 8.96 -5.81
CA PRO A 56 -5.90 7.89 -4.81
C PRO A 56 -5.09 6.65 -5.15
N GLU A 57 -4.67 6.47 -6.41
CA GLU A 57 -3.78 5.40 -6.82
C GLU A 57 -2.32 5.75 -6.49
N PRO A 58 -1.67 5.04 -5.57
CA PRO A 58 -0.28 5.30 -5.21
C PRO A 58 0.66 4.87 -6.35
N LEU A 59 1.68 5.69 -6.59
CA LEU A 59 2.77 5.38 -7.53
C LEU A 59 3.67 4.25 -7.03
N ALA A 60 3.92 4.26 -5.72
CA ALA A 60 4.77 3.31 -5.02
C ALA A 60 4.38 3.30 -3.53
N GLY A 61 4.77 2.26 -2.80
CA GLY A 61 4.46 2.19 -1.39
C GLY A 61 4.82 0.85 -0.76
N ASN A 62 4.69 0.79 0.57
CA ASN A 62 4.77 -0.43 1.37
C ASN A 62 3.62 -0.49 2.39
N TYR A 63 2.46 0.09 2.08
CA TYR A 63 1.31 0.14 2.99
C TYR A 63 0.98 -1.24 3.57
N ASN A 64 1.02 -1.31 4.89
CA ASN A 64 0.76 -2.51 5.66
C ASN A 64 0.09 -2.09 6.97
N GLU A 65 -1.10 -2.62 7.25
CA GLU A 65 -1.85 -2.27 8.46
C GLU A 65 -1.24 -2.83 9.75
N CYS A 66 -0.32 -3.79 9.64
CA CYS A 66 0.40 -4.35 10.78
C CYS A 66 1.80 -3.73 11.00
N ALA A 67 2.30 -2.93 10.05
CA ALA A 67 3.61 -2.31 10.19
C ALA A 67 3.55 -1.09 11.12
N GLN A 68 4.57 -0.91 11.98
CA GLN A 68 4.70 0.30 12.77
C GLN A 68 4.89 1.52 11.89
N LEU A 69 5.56 1.40 10.75
CA LEU A 69 5.64 2.48 9.78
C LEU A 69 5.48 1.94 8.37
N SER A 70 4.56 2.54 7.63
CA SER A 70 4.41 2.31 6.20
C SER A 70 4.17 3.62 5.47
N ALA A 71 4.49 3.63 4.18
CA ALA A 71 4.38 4.80 3.33
C ALA A 71 3.72 4.45 1.99
N VAL A 72 3.03 5.42 1.42
CA VAL A 72 2.62 5.41 0.01
C VAL A 72 2.96 6.75 -0.61
N ILE A 73 3.36 6.72 -1.87
CA ILE A 73 3.69 7.90 -2.64
C ILE A 73 2.54 8.15 -3.59
N ILE A 74 1.93 9.33 -3.49
CA ILE A 74 0.84 9.78 -4.34
C ILE A 74 1.31 10.90 -5.26
N LYS A 75 0.63 11.03 -6.39
CA LYS A 75 0.85 12.09 -7.38
C LYS A 75 -0.33 13.04 -7.40
N ALA A 76 -0.10 14.33 -7.61
CA ALA A 76 -1.18 15.25 -7.93
C ALA A 76 -1.89 14.83 -9.22
N SER A 77 -3.22 14.94 -9.26
CA SER A 77 -4.07 14.52 -10.39
C SER A 77 -3.98 15.47 -11.59
N SER A 78 -2.76 15.70 -12.09
CA SER A 78 -2.49 16.54 -13.26
C SER A 78 -1.69 15.76 -14.30
N ASN A 79 -1.88 16.12 -15.57
CA ASN A 79 -1.11 15.60 -16.70
C ASN A 79 0.24 16.32 -16.88
N ALA A 80 0.72 17.05 -15.87
CA ALA A 80 1.99 17.75 -15.96
C ALA A 80 3.16 16.76 -15.94
N ASP A 81 4.16 17.01 -16.79
CA ASP A 81 5.39 16.20 -16.88
C ASP A 81 6.11 16.08 -15.53
N HIS A 82 5.97 17.11 -14.67
CA HIS A 82 6.54 17.19 -13.33
C HIS A 82 5.46 17.43 -12.27
N ALA A 83 4.37 16.65 -12.28
CA ALA A 83 3.36 16.79 -11.23
C ALA A 83 3.97 16.51 -9.85
N THR A 84 3.52 17.27 -8.85
CA THR A 84 3.97 17.12 -7.47
C THR A 84 3.68 15.70 -6.97
N THR A 85 4.68 15.07 -6.35
CA THR A 85 4.48 13.83 -5.59
C THR A 85 4.59 14.10 -4.10
N ARG A 86 3.90 13.29 -3.31
CA ARG A 86 3.90 13.37 -1.84
C ARG A 86 3.91 11.97 -1.25
N ALA A 87 4.70 11.75 -0.20
CA ALA A 87 4.61 10.57 0.62
C ALA A 87 3.62 10.79 1.78
N VAL A 88 2.74 9.80 1.95
CA VAL A 88 1.73 9.69 3.00
C VAL A 88 2.15 8.54 3.90
N LEU A 89 2.31 8.82 5.18
CA LEU A 89 2.83 7.89 6.17
C LEU A 89 1.70 7.35 7.03
N PHE A 90 1.84 6.09 7.43
CA PHE A 90 0.88 5.36 8.24
C PHE A 90 1.58 4.63 9.37
N HIS A 91 0.95 4.62 10.54
CA HIS A 91 1.33 3.83 11.71
C HIS A 91 0.22 2.84 11.99
N LEU A 92 0.50 1.53 11.91
CA LEU A 92 -0.48 0.46 12.11
C LEU A 92 -1.76 0.68 11.28
N GLY A 93 -1.57 1.02 9.99
CA GLY A 93 -2.65 1.31 9.05
C GLY A 93 -3.34 2.67 9.21
N GLN A 94 -3.03 3.44 10.27
CA GLN A 94 -3.61 4.76 10.54
C GLN A 94 -2.75 5.88 9.96
N PHE A 95 -3.38 6.87 9.33
CA PHE A 95 -2.67 8.03 8.77
C PHE A 95 -1.99 8.86 9.86
N ILE A 96 -0.77 9.31 9.58
CA ILE A 96 0.01 10.21 10.44
C ILE A 96 -0.07 11.64 9.87
N PRO A 97 -0.92 12.54 10.44
CA PRO A 97 -1.14 13.87 9.89
C PRO A 97 0.00 14.87 10.14
N GLN A 98 0.71 14.73 11.26
CA GLN A 98 1.85 15.55 11.64
C GLN A 98 3.04 14.64 11.93
N GLY A 99 4.17 14.84 11.25
CA GLY A 99 5.36 14.08 11.63
C GLY A 99 6.60 14.30 10.79
N VAL A 100 6.49 14.77 9.55
CA VAL A 100 7.67 14.78 8.67
C VAL A 100 7.79 16.06 7.86
N PRO A 101 8.83 16.88 8.07
CA PRO A 101 9.18 17.94 7.13
C PRO A 101 9.63 17.29 5.80
N ASP A 102 9.18 17.86 4.68
CA ASP A 102 9.58 17.49 3.32
C ASP A 102 9.23 16.06 2.86
N THR A 103 7.94 15.69 2.84
CA THR A 103 7.48 14.46 2.17
C THR A 103 7.21 14.61 0.67
N TYR A 104 7.67 15.69 0.03
CA TYR A 104 7.41 15.96 -1.39
C TYR A 104 8.57 15.53 -2.29
N GLY A 105 8.27 15.15 -3.54
CA GLY A 105 9.29 14.88 -4.57
C GLY A 105 9.83 13.44 -4.60
N PHE A 106 9.43 12.58 -3.65
CA PHE A 106 9.72 11.15 -3.69
C PHE A 106 8.93 10.45 -4.79
N ASN A 107 9.53 9.45 -5.43
CA ASN A 107 8.92 8.68 -6.51
C ASN A 107 8.99 7.16 -6.31
N GLY A 108 9.74 6.70 -5.30
CA GLY A 108 9.85 5.28 -5.00
C GLY A 108 10.14 5.00 -3.53
N ILE A 109 10.18 3.72 -3.20
CA ILE A 109 10.58 3.19 -1.90
C ILE A 109 11.70 2.19 -2.13
N ASP A 110 12.76 2.25 -1.32
CA ASP A 110 13.79 1.21 -1.29
C ASP A 110 13.35 0.11 -0.33
N ALA A 111 12.95 -1.03 -0.89
CA ALA A 111 12.52 -2.20 -0.13
C ALA A 111 13.67 -2.86 0.66
N ALA A 112 14.93 -2.69 0.25
CA ALA A 112 16.07 -3.26 0.96
C ALA A 112 16.38 -2.52 2.27
N GLN A 113 16.02 -1.23 2.34
CA GLN A 113 16.22 -0.36 3.51
C GLN A 113 14.92 -0.10 4.29
N THR A 114 13.80 -0.69 3.84
CA THR A 114 12.49 -0.60 4.48
C THR A 114 12.23 -1.83 5.33
N ASN A 115 11.74 -1.63 6.55
CA ASN A 115 11.38 -2.69 7.49
C ASN A 115 10.10 -2.31 8.26
N GLY A 116 9.79 -2.99 9.36
CA GLY A 116 8.52 -2.82 10.09
C GLY A 116 8.30 -1.45 10.71
N ASP A 117 9.37 -0.73 11.07
CA ASP A 117 9.34 0.57 11.76
C ASP A 117 10.06 1.68 10.98
N THR A 118 10.74 1.32 9.89
CA THR A 118 11.54 2.24 9.06
C THR A 118 11.10 2.14 7.60
N VAL A 119 10.91 3.29 6.94
CA VAL A 119 10.64 3.38 5.51
C VAL A 119 11.71 4.22 4.82
N ALA A 120 12.26 3.71 3.71
CA ALA A 120 13.25 4.40 2.90
C ALA A 120 12.59 4.93 1.62
N LEU A 121 12.43 6.26 1.53
CA LEU A 121 11.85 6.91 0.36
C LEU A 121 12.94 7.37 -0.60
N THR A 122 12.72 7.17 -1.89
CA THR A 122 13.71 7.49 -2.93
C THR A 122 13.21 8.63 -3.80
N TYR A 123 14.10 9.56 -4.14
CA TYR A 123 13.87 10.54 -5.19
C TYR A 123 14.98 10.43 -6.24
N PRO A 124 14.67 10.66 -7.53
CA PRO A 124 15.67 10.65 -8.57
C PRO A 124 16.66 11.77 -8.29
N SER A 125 17.92 11.44 -7.99
CA SER A 125 18.96 12.44 -8.09
C SER A 125 19.11 12.73 -9.59
N GLY A 126 19.24 13.99 -10.01
CA GLY A 126 19.35 14.35 -11.44
C GLY A 126 20.60 13.81 -12.16
N ILE A 127 21.29 12.85 -11.55
CA ILE A 127 22.48 12.14 -12.02
C ILE A 127 22.04 10.71 -12.37
N ASN A 128 22.23 10.32 -13.64
CA ASN A 128 21.82 9.00 -14.14
C ASN A 128 22.32 7.87 -13.23
N GLY A 129 21.37 7.16 -12.61
CA GLY A 129 21.63 5.93 -11.86
C GLY A 129 21.73 6.09 -10.35
N LEU A 130 21.86 7.31 -9.81
CA LEU A 130 21.84 7.51 -8.36
C LEU A 130 20.44 7.91 -7.90
N ASN A 131 19.86 7.14 -6.98
CA ASN A 131 18.72 7.59 -6.18
C ASN A 131 19.26 8.05 -4.82
N THR A 132 18.72 9.15 -4.30
CA THR A 132 18.98 9.51 -2.91
C THR A 132 17.89 8.91 -2.05
N ASP A 133 18.28 8.12 -1.06
CA ASP A 133 17.35 7.49 -0.14
C ASP A 133 17.26 8.32 1.14
N VAL A 134 16.03 8.61 1.56
CA VAL A 134 15.72 9.34 2.78
C VAL A 134 14.95 8.39 3.69
N ARG A 135 15.52 8.08 4.85
CA ARG A 135 14.96 7.09 5.77
C ARG A 135 14.21 7.75 6.91
N PHE A 136 12.99 7.28 7.11
CA PHE A 136 12.10 7.70 8.18
C PHE A 136 11.87 6.52 9.11
N HIS A 137 11.98 6.75 10.42
CA HIS A 137 11.83 5.72 11.44
C HIS A 137 10.78 6.13 12.47
N TRP A 138 10.00 5.18 12.94
CA TRP A 138 9.05 5.37 14.03
C TRP A 138 9.73 5.15 15.38
N ASN A 139 9.92 6.22 16.16
CA ASN A 139 10.61 6.16 17.45
C ASN A 139 9.72 5.75 18.63
N GLY A 140 8.49 5.30 18.36
CA GLY A 140 7.49 4.96 19.38
C GLY A 140 6.44 6.06 19.61
N ASN A 141 6.72 7.30 19.23
CA ASN A 141 5.78 8.42 19.41
C ASN A 141 5.57 9.25 18.13
N ALA A 142 6.60 9.40 17.31
CA ALA A 142 6.54 10.13 16.06
C ALA A 142 7.46 9.51 15.00
N VAL A 143 7.29 9.97 13.77
CA VAL A 143 8.22 9.68 12.69
C VAL A 143 9.41 10.63 12.82
N GLU A 144 10.62 10.09 12.69
CA GLU A 144 11.88 10.81 12.74
C GLU A 144 12.70 10.54 11.48
N LEU A 145 13.38 11.56 10.98
CA LEU A 145 14.32 11.43 9.87
C LEU A 145 15.66 10.90 10.42
N ILE A 146 16.01 9.66 10.09
CA ILE A 146 17.22 8.99 10.62
C ILE A 146 18.40 8.95 9.63
N GLY A 147 18.25 9.62 8.48
CA GLY A 147 19.37 9.97 7.62
C GLY A 147 19.12 9.70 6.14
N ASN A 148 19.88 10.43 5.32
CA ASN A 148 20.06 10.17 3.91
C ASN A 148 21.15 9.10 3.72
N ALA A 149 20.88 8.05 2.95
CA ALA A 149 21.99 7.22 2.47
C ALA A 149 22.68 7.98 1.32
N PRO A 150 24.02 8.02 1.24
CA PRO A 150 24.68 8.42 0.00
C PRO A 150 24.23 7.44 -1.09
N GLY A 151 23.71 7.98 -2.20
CA GLY A 151 23.09 7.16 -3.25
C GLY A 151 24.00 6.02 -3.70
N HIS A 152 23.42 4.81 -3.77
CA HIS A 152 24.09 3.60 -4.22
C HIS A 152 24.38 3.60 -5.73
#